data_AF-R5B2P4-F1
#
_entry.id   AF-R5B2P4-F1
#
_cell.length_a   1.000
_cell.length_b   1.000
_cell.length_c   1.000
_cell.angle_alpha   90.00
_cell.angle_beta   90.00
_cell.angle_gamma   90.00
#
_symmetry.space_group_name_H-M   'P 1'
#
loop_
_entity.id
_entity.type
_entity.pdbx_description
1 polymer ?
#
loop_
_entity_poly.entity_id
_entity_poly.type
_entity_poly.pdbx_seq_one_letter_code
_entity_poly.pdbx_strand_id
1 'polypeptide(L)'
;MIGEPGSGLQITTKHINWCTSEMYINALTTAGITDAKVIVTAPFDVSGTAALTGIYKAYEDITGSSLNEIAKAVGVEELITTGNLAEYIGSEEATRLVNGLKEILDQTQTMTDEEVKAEIDKLCETYNVSLNDSQKNQLVSLCRSLEKLDTDELKDKLVGIAKTVDNAGKIGQTVSKIGESIKSFFASVGNFFTRLFGGNK
;
A
#
# COMPACT_ATOMS: atom_id res chain seq x y z
N MET A 1 19.05 -5.47 -3.73
CA MET A 1 20.41 -5.23 -3.19
C MET A 1 20.34 -4.05 -2.26
N ILE A 2 21.09 -4.06 -1.16
CA ILE A 2 21.17 -2.91 -0.25
C ILE A 2 21.96 -1.81 -0.94
N GLY A 3 21.43 -0.59 -0.93
CA GLY A 3 22.11 0.59 -1.45
C GLY A 3 23.17 1.09 -0.45
N GLU A 4 24.10 1.90 -0.93
CA GLU A 4 24.96 2.67 -0.01
C GLU A 4 24.11 3.69 0.76
N PRO A 5 24.48 4.08 2.00
CA PRO A 5 23.73 5.09 2.74
C PRO A 5 23.60 6.40 1.95
N GLY A 6 22.37 6.88 1.74
CA GLY A 6 22.08 8.09 0.96
C GLY A 6 22.03 7.86 -0.55
N SER A 7 22.09 6.61 -1.03
CA SER A 7 21.90 6.28 -2.45
C SER A 7 20.44 6.29 -2.90
N GLY A 8 19.51 6.29 -1.93
CA GLY A 8 18.07 6.32 -2.17
C GLY A 8 17.51 5.00 -2.70
N LEU A 9 16.24 5.04 -3.09
CA LEU A 9 15.53 3.90 -3.67
C LEU A 9 15.60 3.94 -5.19
N GLN A 10 16.08 2.85 -5.80
CA GLN A 10 16.09 2.65 -7.24
C GLN A 10 15.23 1.45 -7.59
N ILE A 11 14.05 1.71 -8.16
CA ILE A 11 13.08 0.66 -8.52
C ILE A 11 12.98 0.53 -10.03
N THR A 12 13.21 -0.68 -10.54
CA THR A 12 12.96 -1.04 -11.94
C THR A 12 11.91 -2.14 -12.00
N THR A 13 10.88 -1.94 -12.82
CA THR A 13 9.82 -2.93 -13.04
C THR A 13 9.82 -3.45 -14.47
N LYS A 14 9.44 -4.71 -14.66
CA LYS A 14 9.22 -5.33 -15.98
C LYS A 14 8.04 -6.31 -15.90
N HIS A 15 7.10 -6.21 -16.84
CA HIS A 15 5.85 -6.97 -16.83
C HIS A 15 5.00 -6.72 -15.57
N ILE A 16 5.04 -5.50 -15.05
CA ILE A 16 4.21 -5.05 -13.93
C ILE A 16 3.31 -3.95 -14.46
N ASN A 17 1.99 -4.16 -14.43
CA ASN A 17 1.02 -3.28 -15.09
C ASN A 17 0.15 -2.44 -14.14
N TRP A 18 0.31 -2.63 -12.82
CA TRP A 18 -0.50 -1.95 -11.81
C TRP A 18 0.36 -1.19 -10.79
N CYS A 19 1.27 -1.89 -10.09
CA CYS A 19 2.22 -1.23 -9.19
C CYS A 19 3.30 -0.48 -9.98
N THR A 20 3.31 0.85 -9.90
CA THR A 20 4.37 1.67 -10.48
C THR A 20 5.63 1.68 -9.61
N SER A 21 6.77 2.07 -10.18
CA SER A 21 8.01 2.27 -9.41
C SER A 21 7.82 3.24 -8.23
N GLU A 22 7.07 4.32 -8.44
CA GLU A 22 6.82 5.33 -7.41
C GLU A 22 5.98 4.76 -6.25
N MET A 23 4.99 3.92 -6.54
CA MET A 23 4.21 3.24 -5.51
C MET A 23 5.08 2.31 -4.65
N TYR A 24 6.06 1.63 -5.24
CA TYR A 24 7.03 0.86 -4.46
C TYR A 24 7.95 1.77 -3.62
N ILE A 25 8.43 2.88 -4.17
CA ILE A 25 9.27 3.84 -3.43
C ILE A 25 8.54 4.32 -2.18
N ASN A 26 7.28 4.74 -2.34
CA ASN A 26 6.44 5.21 -1.26
C ASN A 26 6.24 4.16 -0.16
N ALA A 27 5.82 2.95 -0.56
CA ALA A 27 5.58 1.86 0.37
C ALA A 27 6.85 1.41 1.13
N LEU A 28 7.98 1.31 0.43
CA LEU A 28 9.27 0.94 1.03
C LEU A 28 9.75 2.02 2.02
N THR A 29 9.57 3.29 1.66
CA THR A 29 9.90 4.43 2.54
C THR A 29 9.04 4.40 3.80
N THR A 30 7.73 4.14 3.67
CA THR A 30 6.81 3.98 4.80
C THR A 30 7.20 2.82 5.71
N ALA A 31 7.76 1.74 5.16
CA ALA A 31 8.32 0.63 5.94
C ALA A 31 9.69 0.93 6.57
N GLY A 32 10.27 2.11 6.33
CA GLY A 32 11.57 2.54 6.85
C GLY A 32 12.77 2.13 5.99
N ILE A 33 12.56 1.69 4.76
CA ILE A 33 13.64 1.36 3.81
C ILE A 33 13.93 2.59 2.95
N THR A 34 15.11 3.18 3.12
CA THR A 34 15.52 4.40 2.39
C THR A 34 16.54 4.14 1.28
N ASP A 35 17.32 3.06 1.38
CA ASP A 35 18.48 2.81 0.50
C ASP A 35 18.48 1.37 -0.03
N ALA A 36 17.98 1.20 -1.25
CA ALA A 36 17.89 -0.12 -1.87
C ALA A 36 17.75 -0.03 -3.40
N LYS A 37 18.37 -1.00 -4.08
CA LYS A 37 18.10 -1.28 -5.49
C LYS A 37 17.20 -2.49 -5.62
N VAL A 38 16.01 -2.28 -6.19
CA VAL A 38 14.97 -3.30 -6.34
C VAL A 38 14.64 -3.49 -7.82
N ILE A 39 14.59 -4.74 -8.24
CA ILE A 39 14.18 -5.13 -9.59
C ILE A 39 12.98 -6.07 -9.44
N VAL A 40 11.82 -5.64 -9.92
CA VAL A 40 10.59 -6.43 -9.90
C VAL A 40 10.29 -6.89 -11.33
N THR A 41 10.34 -8.19 -11.57
CA THR A 41 10.10 -8.75 -12.90
C THR A 41 9.14 -9.93 -12.85
N ALA A 42 8.30 -10.05 -13.88
CA ALA A 42 7.44 -11.21 -14.10
C ALA A 42 7.64 -11.77 -15.52
N PRO A 43 7.33 -13.05 -15.77
CA PRO A 43 7.41 -13.64 -17.11
C PRO A 43 6.28 -13.19 -18.05
N PHE A 44 5.21 -12.61 -17.52
CA PHE A 44 4.07 -12.02 -18.21
C PHE A 44 3.45 -10.94 -17.31
N ASP A 45 2.59 -10.10 -17.87
CA ASP A 45 2.06 -8.93 -17.16
C ASP A 45 1.21 -9.33 -15.95
N VAL A 46 1.56 -8.78 -14.78
CA VAL A 46 0.87 -8.97 -13.50
C VAL A 46 0.79 -7.66 -12.72
N SER A 47 -0.04 -7.62 -11.67
CA SER A 47 -0.21 -6.40 -10.86
C SER A 47 1.06 -5.99 -10.11
N GLY A 48 1.86 -6.95 -9.67
CA GLY A 48 3.07 -6.73 -8.88
C GLY A 48 2.85 -6.60 -7.37
N THR A 49 1.62 -6.53 -6.88
CA THR A 49 1.33 -6.29 -5.45
C THR A 49 2.09 -7.24 -4.50
N ALA A 50 2.14 -8.53 -4.83
CA ALA A 50 2.84 -9.55 -4.05
C ALA A 50 4.35 -9.34 -3.93
N ALA A 51 4.97 -8.57 -4.85
CA ALA A 51 6.40 -8.31 -4.83
C ALA A 51 6.83 -7.52 -3.59
N LEU A 52 5.98 -6.61 -3.09
CA LEU A 52 6.31 -5.77 -1.94
C LEU A 52 6.65 -6.60 -0.68
N THR A 53 5.84 -7.60 -0.38
CA THR A 53 6.09 -8.53 0.73
C THR A 53 7.39 -9.30 0.54
N GLY A 54 7.67 -9.74 -0.68
CA GLY A 54 8.94 -10.40 -1.02
C GLY A 54 10.14 -9.49 -0.85
N ILE A 55 10.01 -8.20 -1.17
CA ILE A 55 11.06 -7.20 -0.99
C ILE A 55 11.37 -7.00 0.50
N TYR A 56 10.34 -6.87 1.36
CA TYR A 56 10.55 -6.77 2.80
C TYR A 56 11.32 -7.97 3.34
N LYS A 57 10.90 -9.18 2.96
CA LYS A 57 11.57 -10.40 3.42
C LYS A 57 13.03 -10.45 2.97
N ALA A 58 13.29 -10.16 1.69
CA ALA A 58 14.65 -10.12 1.17
C ALA A 58 15.51 -9.06 1.87
N TYR A 59 14.94 -7.89 2.19
CA TYR A 59 15.64 -6.83 2.91
C TYR A 59 16.02 -7.28 4.33
N GLU A 60 15.09 -7.86 5.08
CA GLU A 60 15.34 -8.39 6.43
C GLU A 60 16.38 -9.52 6.40
N ASP A 61 16.31 -10.41 5.40
CA ASP A 61 17.25 -11.52 5.24
C ASP A 61 18.67 -11.03 4.89
N ILE A 62 18.81 -9.97 4.08
CA ILE A 62 20.12 -9.43 3.70
C ILE A 62 20.73 -8.59 4.83
N THR A 63 19.92 -7.80 5.53
CA THR A 63 20.40 -6.88 6.58
C THR A 63 20.51 -7.54 7.96
N GLY A 64 19.83 -8.68 8.17
CA GLY A 64 19.69 -9.31 9.48
C GLY A 64 18.84 -8.50 10.47
N SER A 65 18.19 -7.42 10.03
CA SER A 65 17.38 -6.53 10.86
C SER A 65 15.90 -6.67 10.49
N SER A 66 15.04 -6.86 11.50
CA SER A 66 13.59 -6.89 11.29
C SER A 66 13.04 -5.48 11.08
N LEU A 67 12.19 -5.33 10.07
CA LEU A 67 11.42 -4.12 9.85
C LEU A 67 10.24 -4.10 10.84
N ASN A 68 9.74 -2.90 11.12
CA ASN A 68 8.56 -2.78 11.96
C ASN A 68 7.32 -3.37 11.24
N GLU A 69 6.64 -4.32 11.89
CA GLU A 69 5.49 -5.03 11.29
C GLU A 69 4.31 -4.11 10.95
N ILE A 70 4.08 -3.07 11.75
CA ILE A 70 3.05 -2.05 11.52
C ILE A 70 3.43 -1.27 10.26
N ALA A 71 4.68 -0.78 10.21
CA ALA A 71 5.18 0.00 9.08
C ALA A 71 5.13 -0.80 7.75
N LYS A 72 5.44 -2.10 7.80
CA LYS A 72 5.27 -3.01 6.64
C LYS A 72 3.81 -3.09 6.21
N ALA A 73 2.88 -3.25 7.16
CA ALA A 73 1.46 -3.36 6.87
C ALA A 73 0.88 -2.05 6.31
N VAL A 74 1.26 -0.91 6.88
CA VAL A 74 0.86 0.42 6.38
C VAL A 74 1.42 0.65 4.98
N GLY A 75 2.67 0.26 4.69
CA GLY A 75 3.23 0.34 3.34
C GLY A 75 2.46 -0.50 2.31
N VAL A 76 1.93 -1.66 2.71
CA VAL A 76 1.05 -2.47 1.85
C VAL A 76 -0.30 -1.77 1.63
N GLU A 77 -0.91 -1.23 2.68
CA GLU A 77 -2.17 -0.48 2.57
C GLU A 77 -2.01 0.76 1.68
N GLU A 78 -0.89 1.48 1.81
CA GLU A 78 -0.55 2.63 0.99
C GLU A 78 -0.44 2.25 -0.49
N LEU A 79 0.31 1.20 -0.81
CA LEU A 79 0.45 0.69 -2.17
C LEU A 79 -0.91 0.29 -2.75
N ILE A 80 -1.75 -0.39 -1.97
CA ILE A 80 -3.06 -0.85 -2.42
C ILE A 80 -4.02 0.33 -2.63
N THR A 81 -4.08 1.26 -1.68
CA THR A 81 -4.94 2.43 -1.74
C THR A 81 -4.56 3.34 -2.91
N THR A 82 -3.25 3.58 -3.10
CA THR A 82 -2.74 4.37 -4.23
C THR A 82 -3.12 3.72 -5.55
N GLY A 83 -2.93 2.40 -5.69
CA GLY A 83 -3.26 1.72 -6.94
C GLY A 83 -4.75 1.66 -7.22
N ASN A 84 -5.59 1.51 -6.17
CA ASN A 84 -7.04 1.58 -6.34
C ASN A 84 -7.48 2.97 -6.82
N LEU A 85 -6.89 4.04 -6.28
CA LEU A 85 -7.17 5.40 -6.75
C LEU A 85 -6.68 5.59 -8.19
N ALA A 86 -5.52 5.02 -8.54
CA ALA A 86 -4.96 5.12 -9.88
C ALA A 86 -5.90 4.60 -10.98
N GLU A 87 -6.71 3.59 -10.70
CA GLU A 87 -7.74 3.07 -11.62
C GLU A 87 -8.81 4.12 -11.98
N TYR A 88 -8.99 5.15 -11.15
CA TYR A 88 -10.02 6.19 -11.34
C TYR A 88 -9.45 7.52 -11.79
N ILE A 89 -8.35 7.94 -11.16
CA ILE A 89 -7.79 9.29 -11.34
C ILE A 89 -6.44 9.31 -12.04
N GLY A 90 -5.88 8.13 -12.39
CA GLY A 90 -4.54 8.01 -12.98
C GLY A 90 -3.46 7.80 -11.92
N SER A 91 -2.40 7.08 -12.28
CA SER A 91 -1.33 6.69 -11.35
C SER A 91 -0.53 7.89 -10.83
N GLU A 92 -0.32 8.90 -11.65
CA GLU A 92 0.43 10.11 -11.28
C GLU A 92 -0.33 10.92 -10.23
N GLU A 93 -1.61 11.17 -10.48
CA GLU A 93 -2.51 11.91 -9.61
C GLU A 93 -2.76 11.17 -8.30
N ALA A 94 -3.00 9.86 -8.34
CA ALA A 94 -3.17 9.05 -7.15
C ALA A 94 -1.94 9.08 -6.25
N THR A 95 -0.75 9.00 -6.85
CA THR A 95 0.51 9.05 -6.11
C THR A 95 0.74 10.43 -5.50
N ARG A 96 0.47 11.52 -6.25
CA ARG A 96 0.53 12.89 -5.71
C ARG A 96 -0.44 13.11 -4.56
N LEU A 97 -1.66 12.59 -4.67
CA LEU A 97 -2.67 12.75 -3.65
C LEU A 97 -2.26 12.06 -2.34
N VAL A 98 -1.75 10.82 -2.43
CA VAL A 98 -1.26 10.08 -1.26
C VAL A 98 -0.01 10.74 -0.67
N ASN A 99 0.90 11.28 -1.50
CA ASN A 99 2.05 12.04 -1.00
C ASN A 99 1.63 13.35 -0.32
N GLY A 100 0.70 14.10 -0.89
CA GLY A 100 0.15 15.31 -0.25
C GLY A 100 -0.58 15.00 1.05
N LEU A 101 -1.28 13.86 1.14
CA LEU A 101 -1.86 13.39 2.39
C LEU A 101 -0.77 13.13 3.44
N LYS A 102 0.37 12.56 3.05
CA LYS A 102 1.50 12.30 3.95
C LYS A 102 2.13 13.58 4.49
N GLU A 103 2.15 14.66 3.69
CA GLU A 103 2.69 15.96 4.10
C GLU A 103 1.86 16.65 5.19
N ILE A 104 0.56 16.32 5.30
CA ILE A 104 -0.34 16.91 6.29
C ILE A 104 -0.56 16.02 7.53
N LEU A 105 0.11 14.87 7.64
CA LEU A 105 -0.11 13.91 8.74
C LEU A 105 0.05 14.52 10.13
N ASP A 106 1.01 15.44 10.30
CA ASP A 106 1.25 16.10 11.60
C ASP A 106 0.05 16.97 12.02
N GLN A 107 -0.73 17.48 11.06
CA GLN A 107 -1.92 18.29 11.33
C GLN A 107 -3.13 17.40 11.60
N THR A 108 -3.27 16.33 10.81
CA THR A 108 -4.45 15.45 10.84
C THR A 108 -4.55 14.60 12.11
N GLN A 109 -3.44 14.37 12.82
CA GLN A 109 -3.41 13.64 14.10
C GLN A 109 -4.36 14.21 15.17
N THR A 110 -4.66 15.51 15.11
CA THR A 110 -5.54 16.20 16.07
C THR A 110 -6.94 16.47 15.52
N MET A 111 -7.19 16.09 14.27
CA MET A 111 -8.44 16.33 13.54
C MET A 111 -9.40 15.13 13.66
N THR A 112 -10.70 15.38 13.53
CA THR A 112 -11.70 14.31 13.35
C THR A 112 -11.65 13.75 11.93
N ASP A 113 -12.29 12.60 11.69
CA ASP A 113 -12.34 12.00 10.35
C ASP A 113 -13.04 12.91 9.33
N GLU A 114 -14.03 13.70 9.74
CA GLU A 114 -14.69 14.71 8.91
C GLU A 114 -13.75 15.87 8.56
N GLU A 115 -12.92 16.31 9.51
CA GLU A 115 -11.92 17.35 9.29
C GLU A 115 -10.81 16.85 8.35
N VAL A 116 -10.32 15.62 8.54
CA VAL A 116 -9.38 14.98 7.61
C VAL A 116 -9.98 14.84 6.21
N LYS A 117 -11.26 14.48 6.11
CA LYS A 117 -11.97 14.42 4.83
C LYS A 117 -12.05 15.78 4.13
N ALA A 118 -12.21 16.86 4.89
CA ALA A 118 -12.18 18.22 4.35
C ALA A 118 -10.78 18.61 3.84
N GLU A 119 -9.70 18.18 4.51
CA GLU A 119 -8.34 18.38 4.00
C GLU A 119 -8.08 17.56 2.73
N ILE A 120 -8.60 16.32 2.66
CA ILE A 120 -8.56 15.53 1.42
C ILE A 120 -9.28 16.24 0.28
N ASP A 121 -10.39 16.93 0.54
CA ASP A 121 -11.09 17.72 -0.48
C ASP A 121 -10.24 18.88 -1.00
N LYS A 122 -9.52 19.60 -0.13
CA LYS A 122 -8.59 20.66 -0.55
C LYS A 122 -7.43 20.10 -1.38
N LEU A 123 -6.90 18.93 -1.02
CA LEU A 123 -5.88 18.24 -1.81
C LEU A 123 -6.44 17.83 -3.18
N CYS A 124 -7.67 17.35 -3.23
CA CYS A 124 -8.34 17.01 -4.48
C CYS A 124 -8.50 18.23 -5.40
N GLU A 125 -8.90 19.38 -4.84
CA GLU A 125 -8.96 20.65 -5.57
C GLU A 125 -7.58 21.09 -6.09
N THR A 126 -6.54 20.99 -5.25
CA THR A 126 -5.15 21.35 -5.60
C THR A 126 -4.63 20.53 -6.77
N TYR A 127 -4.93 19.24 -6.80
CA TYR A 127 -4.50 18.33 -7.86
C TYR A 127 -5.52 18.20 -9.00
N ASN A 128 -6.61 18.98 -8.98
CA ASN A 128 -7.68 18.95 -9.97
C ASN A 128 -8.25 17.53 -10.20
N VAL A 129 -8.47 16.79 -9.11
CA VAL A 129 -9.07 15.45 -9.11
C VAL A 129 -10.42 15.47 -8.40
N SER A 130 -11.27 14.51 -8.76
CA SER A 130 -12.57 14.33 -8.11
C SER A 130 -12.68 12.93 -7.54
N LEU A 131 -12.94 12.86 -6.23
CA LEU A 131 -13.16 11.62 -5.52
C LEU A 131 -14.59 11.54 -4.98
N ASN A 132 -15.15 10.34 -4.98
CA ASN A 132 -16.39 10.03 -4.27
C ASN A 132 -16.12 9.75 -2.79
N ASP A 133 -17.18 9.69 -2.00
CA ASP A 133 -17.08 9.48 -0.55
C ASP A 133 -16.35 8.19 -0.16
N SER A 134 -16.52 7.12 -0.93
CA SER A 134 -15.82 5.85 -0.66
C SER A 134 -14.32 6.00 -0.81
N GLN A 135 -13.87 6.69 -1.87
CA GLN A 135 -12.44 6.93 -2.13
C GLN A 135 -11.84 7.86 -1.08
N LYS A 136 -12.57 8.90 -0.67
CA LYS A 136 -12.14 9.77 0.43
C LYS A 136 -12.01 9.00 1.74
N ASN A 137 -12.96 8.11 2.04
CA ASN A 137 -12.89 7.27 3.24
C ASN A 137 -11.69 6.31 3.23
N GLN A 138 -11.26 5.82 2.05
CA GLN A 138 -10.02 5.04 1.93
C GLN A 138 -8.79 5.88 2.28
N LEU A 139 -8.75 7.14 1.84
CA LEU A 139 -7.67 8.07 2.21
C LEU A 139 -7.69 8.44 3.69
N VAL A 140 -8.87 8.63 4.29
CA VAL A 140 -8.98 8.81 5.75
C VAL A 140 -8.45 7.59 6.48
N SER A 141 -8.82 6.37 6.06
CA SER A 141 -8.28 5.13 6.64
C SER A 141 -6.76 5.06 6.54
N LEU A 142 -6.21 5.33 5.35
CA LEU A 142 -4.77 5.35 5.13
C LEU A 142 -4.08 6.40 5.99
N CYS A 143 -4.66 7.60 6.11
CA CYS A 143 -4.17 8.67 6.98
C CYS A 143 -4.04 8.17 8.43
N ARG A 144 -5.12 7.58 8.96
CA ARG A 144 -5.14 6.98 10.31
C ARG A 144 -4.11 5.87 10.50
N SER A 145 -3.90 5.04 9.48
CA SER A 145 -2.87 4.01 9.49
C SER A 145 -1.45 4.59 9.53
N LEU A 146 -1.20 5.67 8.78
CA LEU A 146 0.08 6.39 8.74
C LEU A 146 0.36 7.15 10.06
N GLU A 147 -0.68 7.65 10.73
CA GLU A 147 -0.59 8.36 12.02
C GLU A 147 -0.22 7.46 13.22
N LYS A 148 -0.16 6.13 13.03
CA LYS A 148 0.06 5.13 14.08
C LYS A 148 -1.07 5.08 15.12
N LEU A 149 -2.33 5.07 14.68
CA LEU A 149 -3.40 4.59 15.54
C LEU A 149 -3.08 3.16 16.00
N ASP A 150 -3.46 2.89 17.26
CA ASP A 150 -3.01 1.79 18.10
C ASP A 150 -2.81 0.48 17.32
N THR A 151 -1.70 -0.21 17.57
CA THR A 151 -1.30 -1.48 16.96
C THR A 151 -2.43 -2.50 16.82
N ASP A 152 -3.33 -2.51 17.78
CA ASP A 152 -4.47 -3.41 17.84
C ASP A 152 -5.64 -2.93 16.96
N GLU A 153 -5.87 -1.61 16.88
CA GLU A 153 -6.83 -1.03 15.93
C GLU A 153 -6.38 -1.16 14.48
N LEU A 154 -5.09 -1.01 14.19
CA LEU A 154 -4.59 -1.23 12.83
C LEU A 154 -4.72 -2.70 12.42
N LYS A 155 -4.40 -3.64 13.31
CA LYS A 155 -4.64 -5.07 13.06
C LYS A 155 -6.12 -5.36 12.85
N ASP A 156 -7.00 -4.80 13.67
CA ASP A 156 -8.44 -4.99 13.53
C ASP A 156 -9.03 -4.30 12.30
N LYS A 157 -8.46 -3.17 11.85
CA LYS A 157 -8.82 -2.49 10.60
C LYS A 157 -8.29 -3.25 9.38
N LEU A 158 -7.08 -3.78 9.41
CA LEU A 158 -6.54 -4.63 8.33
C LEU A 158 -7.32 -5.94 8.23
N VAL A 159 -7.65 -6.55 9.37
CA VAL A 159 -8.56 -7.70 9.46
C VAL A 159 -9.98 -7.29 9.06
N GLY A 160 -10.42 -6.07 9.34
CA GLY A 160 -11.72 -5.50 8.97
C GLY A 160 -11.84 -5.22 7.47
N ILE A 161 -10.77 -4.76 6.82
CA ILE A 161 -10.63 -4.66 5.37
C ILE A 161 -10.67 -6.08 4.79
N ALA A 162 -9.97 -7.04 5.38
CA ALA A 162 -10.03 -8.45 4.98
C ALA A 162 -11.41 -9.13 5.23
N LYS A 163 -12.17 -8.70 6.24
CA LYS A 163 -13.50 -9.22 6.60
C LYS A 163 -14.65 -8.54 5.85
N THR A 164 -14.53 -7.26 5.51
CA THR A 164 -15.46 -6.57 4.60
C THR A 164 -15.45 -7.24 3.23
N VAL A 165 -14.33 -7.88 2.89
CA VAL A 165 -14.11 -8.72 1.71
C VAL A 165 -14.71 -10.13 1.83
N ASP A 166 -15.09 -10.60 3.03
CA ASP A 166 -15.94 -11.79 3.22
C ASP A 166 -17.44 -11.46 3.12
N ASN A 167 -17.85 -10.25 3.52
CA ASN A 167 -19.25 -9.80 3.42
C ASN A 167 -19.62 -9.12 2.09
N ALA A 168 -18.67 -9.02 1.14
CA ALA A 168 -18.86 -8.53 -0.23
C ALA A 168 -19.77 -9.41 -1.11
N GLY A 169 -20.53 -10.34 -0.53
CA GLY A 169 -21.68 -10.98 -1.18
C GLY A 169 -22.93 -10.10 -1.25
N LYS A 170 -22.93 -8.91 -0.64
CA LYS A 170 -24.14 -8.05 -0.55
C LYS A 170 -23.97 -6.57 -0.95
N ILE A 171 -22.78 -6.09 -1.31
CA ILE A 171 -22.55 -4.67 -1.64
C ILE A 171 -21.68 -4.54 -2.90
N GLY A 172 -22.29 -4.19 -4.03
CA GLY A 172 -21.72 -3.51 -5.22
C GLY A 172 -20.46 -4.09 -5.92
N GLN A 173 -20.52 -4.16 -7.26
CA GLN A 173 -19.47 -4.69 -8.18
C GLN A 173 -18.04 -4.14 -8.00
N THR A 174 -17.86 -3.01 -7.33
CA THR A 174 -16.55 -2.37 -7.09
C THR A 174 -15.82 -2.95 -5.86
N VAL A 175 -16.55 -3.38 -4.82
CA VAL A 175 -15.97 -3.96 -3.59
C VAL A 175 -15.50 -5.40 -3.83
N SER A 176 -16.17 -6.14 -4.72
CA SER A 176 -15.74 -7.49 -5.11
C SER A 176 -14.36 -7.50 -5.76
N LYS A 177 -14.02 -6.52 -6.60
CA LYS A 177 -12.71 -6.45 -7.28
C LYS A 177 -11.55 -6.08 -6.34
N ILE A 178 -11.80 -5.18 -5.38
CA ILE A 178 -10.81 -4.80 -4.37
C ILE A 178 -10.61 -5.96 -3.38
N GLY A 179 -11.70 -6.61 -2.98
CA GLY A 179 -11.65 -7.78 -2.13
C GLY A 179 -11.00 -8.99 -2.76
N GLU A 180 -11.28 -9.24 -4.04
CA GLU A 180 -10.57 -10.25 -4.82
C GLU A 180 -9.10 -9.90 -4.98
N SER A 181 -8.73 -8.63 -5.17
CA SER A 181 -7.32 -8.20 -5.27
C SER A 181 -6.56 -8.39 -3.96
N ILE A 182 -7.18 -8.08 -2.82
CA ILE A 182 -6.58 -8.26 -1.48
C ILE A 182 -6.56 -9.73 -1.08
N LYS A 183 -7.66 -10.48 -1.26
CA LYS A 183 -7.66 -11.94 -1.05
C LYS A 183 -6.69 -12.64 -2.00
N SER A 184 -6.58 -12.21 -3.26
CA SER A 184 -5.62 -12.74 -4.21
C SER A 184 -4.20 -12.34 -3.83
N PHE A 185 -3.97 -11.16 -3.27
CA PHE A 185 -2.68 -10.78 -2.68
C PHE A 185 -2.33 -11.70 -1.50
N PHE A 186 -3.21 -11.85 -0.50
CA PHE A 186 -2.93 -12.71 0.67
C PHE A 186 -2.91 -14.21 0.32
N ALA A 187 -3.71 -14.67 -0.63
CA ALA A 187 -3.68 -16.05 -1.12
C ALA A 187 -2.46 -16.29 -2.03
N SER A 188 -2.04 -15.32 -2.84
CA SER A 188 -0.81 -15.42 -3.64
C SER A 188 0.43 -15.32 -2.77
N VAL A 189 0.41 -14.48 -1.74
CA VAL A 189 1.41 -14.44 -0.67
C VAL A 189 1.40 -15.77 0.06
N GLY A 190 0.27 -16.25 0.57
CA GLY A 190 0.15 -17.55 1.25
C GLY A 190 0.60 -18.74 0.39
N ASN A 191 0.26 -18.76 -0.91
CA ASN A 191 0.68 -19.79 -1.86
C ASN A 191 2.16 -19.67 -2.25
N PHE A 192 2.67 -18.44 -2.39
CA PHE A 192 4.10 -18.17 -2.59
C PHE A 192 4.89 -18.64 -1.36
N PHE A 193 4.47 -18.30 -0.15
CA PHE A 193 5.08 -18.73 1.11
C PHE A 193 4.99 -20.26 1.30
N THR A 194 3.85 -20.88 0.99
CA THR A 194 3.69 -22.35 1.06
C THR A 194 4.58 -23.06 0.04
N ARG A 195 4.82 -22.46 -1.14
CA ARG A 195 5.74 -23.01 -2.14
C ARG A 195 7.22 -22.75 -1.81
N LEU A 196 7.53 -21.60 -1.19
CA LEU A 196 8.89 -21.20 -0.81
C LEU A 196 9.36 -21.91 0.47
N PHE A 197 8.45 -22.22 1.40
CA PHE A 197 8.75 -22.83 2.71
C PHE A 197 8.16 -24.23 2.92
N GLY A 198 7.19 -24.67 2.11
CA GLY A 198 6.60 -26.02 2.15
C GLY A 198 7.17 -26.98 1.10
N GLY A 199 8.05 -26.51 0.21
CA GLY A 199 8.79 -27.31 -0.75
C GLY A 199 10.01 -27.98 -0.11
N ASN A 200 9.79 -28.88 0.85
CA ASN A 200 10.81 -29.84 1.27
C ASN A 200 10.17 -31.22 1.44
N LYS A 201 10.07 -31.92 0.30
CA LYS A 201 10.48 -33.32 0.17
C LYS A 201 11.23 -33.47 -1.14
#